data_AF-A0A2I0NIC1-F1
#
_entry.id   AF-A0A2I0NIC1-F1
#
_cell.length_a   1.000
_cell.length_b   1.000
_cell.length_c   1.000
_cell.angle_alpha   90.00
_cell.angle_beta   90.00
_cell.angle_gamma   90.00
#
_symmetry.space_group_name_H-M   'P 1'
#
loop_
_entity.id
_entity.type
_entity.pdbx_description
1 polymer ?
#
loop_
_entity_poly.entity_id
_entity_poly.type
_entity_poly.pdbx_seq_one_letter_code
_entity_poly.pdbx_strand_id
1 'polypeptide(L)'
;MQVLHITAHLGGGVGKVLSGLVAQASISNSGIKHLIVCLEEPEKNQFVDKVREYGGEVIVCPSMDMLEKIIEDSDIVQLEWWNHPATIKYLCSLSIPPIRLLTWSHVSGLHTPIIPKKLILASHVFLFTSQCSFESKEVMSLPPEFEDRLGVVSSSGGFPGLPERRDGINESVSVGYFGSLNFAKLHPRYIDYLAAVEIPGFKVKIIGDLHNQDTLNQQCDAIGKTGILEFAGFVPDIASELATINVLAYLLNPEHYGTTENALLEAMAMGVVPVVLDNPAERQIIDDHSTGLIVHSPDEFADAIQWLSENPDERQRLGIQAAKSVRERFSAEKMEASLNEYYRKTMSMEKRTIDFSEIFGIDPAEWFLSCQDDKSIFIEDGSIELDDDTIVSYGLFEKSKGSVFHFSEYFPDNLELKLWAKNLKLLQ
;
A
#
# COMPACT_ATOMS: atom_id res chain seq x y z
N MET A 1 17.07 -20.76 -10.90
CA MET A 1 15.77 -20.78 -10.19
C MET A 1 14.83 -19.84 -10.93
N GLN A 2 13.60 -20.27 -11.17
CA GLN A 2 12.55 -19.46 -11.77
C GLN A 2 11.47 -19.12 -10.75
N VAL A 3 11.26 -17.82 -10.52
CA VAL A 3 10.19 -17.30 -9.65
C VAL A 3 9.10 -16.73 -10.53
N LEU A 4 7.89 -17.29 -10.39
CA LEU A 4 6.68 -16.78 -11.02
C LEU A 4 6.00 -15.79 -10.08
N HIS A 5 5.84 -14.55 -10.51
CA HIS A 5 5.03 -13.55 -9.82
C HIS A 5 3.62 -13.55 -10.43
N ILE A 6 2.60 -13.80 -9.61
CA ILE A 6 1.20 -13.65 -10.00
C ILE A 6 0.66 -12.36 -9.38
N THR A 7 0.19 -11.46 -10.23
CA THR A 7 -0.27 -10.12 -9.86
C THR A 7 -1.52 -9.77 -10.65
N ALA A 8 -2.49 -9.04 -10.08
CA ALA A 8 -3.69 -8.69 -10.84
C ALA A 8 -3.35 -7.82 -12.05
N HIS A 9 -2.61 -6.73 -11.81
CA HIS A 9 -2.07 -5.86 -12.85
C HIS A 9 -0.68 -5.36 -12.42
N LEU A 10 0.04 -4.68 -13.33
CA LEU A 10 1.37 -4.11 -13.06
C LEU A 10 1.32 -2.58 -13.00
N GLY A 11 0.52 -2.07 -12.05
CA GLY A 11 0.32 -0.63 -11.84
C GLY A 11 0.69 -0.18 -10.42
N GLY A 12 0.78 1.14 -10.22
CA GLY A 12 1.01 1.74 -8.90
C GLY A 12 2.25 1.19 -8.17
N GLY A 13 2.09 0.92 -6.87
CA GLY A 13 3.17 0.43 -6.01
C GLY A 13 3.75 -0.92 -6.45
N VAL A 14 2.90 -1.90 -6.77
CA VAL A 14 3.34 -3.24 -7.18
C VAL A 14 4.13 -3.20 -8.49
N GLY A 15 3.67 -2.40 -9.47
CA GLY A 15 4.42 -2.18 -10.71
C GLY A 15 5.79 -1.56 -10.48
N LYS A 16 5.88 -0.54 -9.61
CA LYS A 16 7.15 0.10 -9.23
C LYS A 16 8.12 -0.91 -8.60
N VAL A 17 7.61 -1.76 -7.72
CA VAL A 17 8.41 -2.67 -6.90
C VAL A 17 8.89 -3.87 -7.69
N LEU A 18 8.02 -4.52 -8.47
CA LEU A 18 8.42 -5.65 -9.31
C LEU A 18 9.38 -5.22 -10.43
N SER A 19 9.13 -4.09 -11.08
CA SER A 19 10.07 -3.57 -12.08
C SER A 19 11.40 -3.15 -11.45
N GLY A 20 11.40 -2.66 -10.21
CA GLY A 20 12.60 -2.39 -9.43
C GLY A 20 13.37 -3.67 -9.07
N LEU A 21 12.67 -4.71 -8.61
CA LEU A 21 13.25 -6.02 -8.29
C LEU A 21 13.93 -6.64 -9.51
N VAL A 22 13.26 -6.69 -10.66
CA VAL A 22 13.81 -7.26 -11.89
C VAL A 22 15.04 -6.46 -12.35
N ALA A 23 14.96 -5.13 -12.32
CA ALA A 23 16.09 -4.28 -12.68
C ALA A 23 17.29 -4.54 -11.76
N GLN A 24 17.05 -4.59 -10.45
CA GLN A 24 18.10 -4.82 -9.46
C GLN A 24 18.71 -6.22 -9.58
N ALA A 25 17.89 -7.27 -9.75
CA ALA A 25 18.34 -8.64 -9.98
C ALA A 25 19.20 -8.80 -11.25
N SER A 26 18.88 -8.02 -12.28
CA SER A 26 19.65 -7.94 -13.53
C SER A 26 21.02 -7.27 -13.30
N ILE A 27 21.04 -6.16 -12.56
CA ILE A 27 22.28 -5.44 -12.18
C ILE A 27 23.20 -6.29 -11.28
N SER A 28 22.63 -6.97 -10.29
CA SER A 28 23.37 -7.81 -9.35
C SER A 28 23.77 -9.17 -9.91
N ASN A 29 23.26 -9.53 -11.09
CA ASN A 29 23.38 -10.85 -11.71
C ASN A 29 22.98 -11.98 -10.74
N SER A 30 21.79 -11.84 -10.14
CA SER A 30 21.29 -12.72 -9.07
C SER A 30 21.17 -14.20 -9.47
N GLY A 31 21.10 -14.48 -10.77
CA GLY A 31 20.87 -15.83 -11.33
C GLY A 31 19.41 -16.30 -11.18
N ILE A 32 18.50 -15.43 -10.78
CA ILE A 32 17.07 -15.70 -10.64
C ILE A 32 16.34 -15.20 -11.88
N LYS A 33 15.57 -16.08 -12.52
CA LYS A 33 14.68 -15.68 -13.61
C LYS A 33 13.33 -15.29 -13.03
N HIS A 34 12.99 -14.01 -13.16
CA HIS A 34 11.68 -13.49 -12.78
C HIS A 34 10.73 -13.52 -13.99
N LEU A 35 9.62 -14.24 -13.84
CA LEU A 35 8.51 -14.27 -14.80
C LEU A 35 7.29 -13.65 -14.11
N ILE A 36 6.69 -12.63 -14.71
CA ILE A 36 5.52 -11.93 -14.16
C ILE A 36 4.30 -12.26 -15.02
N VAL A 37 3.23 -12.70 -14.35
CA VAL A 37 1.90 -12.84 -14.95
C VAL A 37 0.99 -11.76 -14.40
N CYS A 38 0.47 -10.92 -15.30
CA CYS A 38 -0.63 -10.00 -15.03
C CYS A 38 -1.96 -10.67 -15.41
N LEU A 39 -2.90 -10.75 -14.47
CA LEU A 39 -4.23 -11.33 -14.70
C LEU A 39 -5.18 -10.38 -15.44
N GLU A 40 -4.82 -9.11 -15.54
CA GLU A 40 -5.53 -8.03 -16.22
C GLU A 40 -4.58 -7.20 -17.08
N GLU A 41 -5.16 -6.46 -18.02
CA GLU A 41 -4.43 -5.51 -18.85
C GLU A 41 -3.91 -4.33 -17.99
N PRO A 42 -2.60 -4.02 -18.06
CA PRO A 42 -2.08 -2.82 -17.42
C PRO A 42 -2.67 -1.55 -18.06
N GLU A 43 -3.16 -0.62 -17.25
CA GLU A 43 -3.59 0.70 -17.74
C GLU A 43 -2.44 1.49 -18.40
N LYS A 44 -1.21 1.28 -17.90
CA LYS A 44 0.02 1.90 -18.39
C LYS A 44 1.12 0.86 -18.50
N ASN A 45 1.89 0.92 -19.59
CA ASN A 45 2.93 -0.07 -19.88
C ASN A 45 4.31 0.26 -19.29
N GLN A 46 4.51 1.43 -18.67
CA GLN A 46 5.83 1.87 -18.19
C GLN A 46 6.58 0.84 -17.33
N PHE A 47 5.87 0.08 -16.49
CA PHE A 47 6.48 -0.94 -15.64
C PHE A 47 6.71 -2.25 -16.38
N VAL A 48 5.83 -2.60 -17.34
CA VAL A 48 6.02 -3.75 -18.23
C VAL A 48 7.26 -3.54 -19.09
N ASP A 49 7.38 -2.35 -19.67
CA ASP A 49 8.50 -1.95 -20.51
C ASP A 49 9.81 -2.00 -19.71
N LYS A 50 9.81 -1.46 -18.48
CA LYS A 50 10.96 -1.54 -17.58
C LYS A 50 11.33 -2.97 -17.22
N VAL A 51 10.37 -3.86 -16.94
CA VAL A 51 10.68 -5.27 -16.67
C VAL A 51 11.38 -5.91 -17.87
N ARG A 52 10.85 -5.68 -19.09
CA ARG A 52 11.40 -6.23 -20.34
C ARG A 52 12.79 -5.66 -20.67
N GLU A 53 13.00 -4.37 -20.42
CA GLU A 53 14.29 -3.70 -20.60
C GLU A 53 15.42 -4.39 -19.83
N TYR A 54 15.14 -4.86 -18.61
CA TYR A 54 16.10 -5.55 -17.75
C TYR A 54 16.10 -7.08 -17.91
N GLY A 55 15.46 -7.60 -18.97
CA GLY A 55 15.46 -9.02 -19.32
C GLY A 55 14.44 -9.88 -18.58
N GLY A 56 13.52 -9.27 -17.83
CA GLY A 56 12.38 -9.96 -17.25
C GLY A 56 11.31 -10.28 -18.28
N GLU A 57 10.48 -11.28 -17.99
CA GLU A 57 9.40 -11.72 -18.85
C GLU A 57 8.05 -11.31 -18.25
N VAL A 58 7.16 -10.74 -19.06
CA VAL A 58 5.80 -10.34 -18.65
C VAL A 58 4.78 -10.93 -19.61
N ILE A 59 3.88 -11.74 -19.05
CA ILE A 59 2.73 -12.32 -19.73
C ILE A 59 1.47 -11.64 -19.19
N VAL A 60 0.62 -11.15 -20.08
CA VAL A 60 -0.60 -10.41 -19.73
C VAL A 60 -1.80 -11.23 -20.17
N CYS A 61 -2.80 -11.35 -19.29
CA CYS A 61 -4.05 -12.06 -19.53
C CYS A 61 -3.86 -13.47 -20.15
N PRO A 62 -3.06 -14.36 -19.54
CA PRO A 62 -2.86 -15.70 -20.08
C PRO A 62 -4.17 -16.50 -20.10
N SER A 63 -4.27 -17.49 -20.99
CA SER A 63 -5.31 -18.51 -20.86
C SER A 63 -5.08 -19.36 -19.59
N MET A 64 -6.15 -19.99 -19.09
CA MET A 64 -6.05 -20.89 -17.92
C MET A 64 -4.99 -21.98 -18.15
N ASP A 65 -5.07 -22.71 -19.26
CA ASP A 65 -4.09 -23.77 -19.61
C ASP A 65 -2.64 -23.26 -19.65
N MET A 66 -2.44 -22.02 -20.14
CA MET A 66 -1.10 -21.41 -20.17
C MET A 66 -0.62 -21.10 -18.75
N LEU A 67 -1.49 -20.55 -17.91
CA LEU A 67 -1.15 -20.21 -16.53
C LEU A 67 -0.87 -21.46 -15.70
N GLU A 68 -1.67 -22.53 -15.83
CA GLU A 68 -1.43 -23.82 -15.18
C GLU A 68 -0.05 -24.38 -15.54
N LYS A 69 0.31 -24.35 -16.84
CA LYS A 69 1.61 -24.79 -17.30
C LYS A 69 2.76 -23.94 -16.75
N ILE A 70 2.60 -22.61 -16.76
CA ILE A 70 3.60 -21.69 -16.20
C ILE A 70 3.81 -21.97 -14.71
N ILE A 71 2.72 -22.23 -13.96
CA ILE A 71 2.78 -22.60 -12.55
C ILE A 71 3.53 -23.93 -12.36
N GLU A 72 3.25 -24.94 -13.18
CA GLU A 72 3.91 -26.25 -13.12
C GLU A 72 5.43 -26.13 -13.32
N ASP A 73 5.82 -25.36 -14.35
CA ASP A 73 7.21 -25.15 -14.76
C ASP A 73 8.02 -24.28 -13.77
N SER A 74 7.35 -23.59 -12.83
CA SER A 74 8.01 -22.66 -11.90
C SER A 74 8.54 -23.33 -10.64
N ASP A 75 9.68 -22.85 -10.14
CA ASP A 75 10.27 -23.36 -8.89
C ASP A 75 9.52 -22.85 -7.67
N ILE A 76 9.16 -21.56 -7.68
CA ILE A 76 8.39 -20.84 -6.66
C ILE A 76 7.27 -20.06 -7.35
N VAL A 77 6.08 -20.11 -6.76
CA VAL A 77 4.98 -19.20 -7.10
C VAL A 77 4.92 -18.12 -6.02
N GLN A 78 5.32 -16.91 -6.39
CA GLN A 78 5.16 -15.71 -5.58
C GLN A 78 3.81 -15.04 -5.90
N LEU A 79 2.92 -15.01 -4.92
CA LEU A 79 1.64 -14.33 -5.02
C LEU A 79 1.76 -12.90 -4.49
N GLU A 80 1.53 -11.92 -5.35
CA GLU A 80 1.45 -10.50 -4.97
C GLU A 80 0.04 -10.20 -4.45
N TRP A 81 -0.12 -10.10 -3.13
CA TRP A 81 -1.43 -10.07 -2.48
C TRP A 81 -1.86 -8.67 -2.05
N TRP A 82 -2.98 -8.18 -2.58
CA TRP A 82 -3.65 -6.97 -2.09
C TRP A 82 -5.19 -7.06 -2.18
N ASN A 83 -5.73 -8.26 -2.05
CA ASN A 83 -7.18 -8.54 -2.11
C ASN A 83 -7.86 -8.10 -3.43
N HIS A 84 -7.28 -8.46 -4.58
CA HIS A 84 -7.89 -8.17 -5.87
C HIS A 84 -8.85 -9.31 -6.31
N PRO A 85 -10.09 -9.03 -6.76
CA PRO A 85 -11.06 -10.05 -7.19
C PRO A 85 -10.53 -10.96 -8.30
N ALA A 86 -9.82 -10.39 -9.29
CA ALA A 86 -9.14 -11.16 -10.32
C ALA A 86 -8.21 -12.23 -9.76
N THR A 87 -7.40 -11.89 -8.75
CA THR A 87 -6.46 -12.83 -8.13
C THR A 87 -7.18 -14.03 -7.54
N ILE A 88 -8.23 -13.79 -6.75
CA ILE A 88 -8.99 -14.87 -6.13
C ILE A 88 -9.72 -15.71 -7.18
N LYS A 89 -10.34 -15.08 -8.19
CA LYS A 89 -10.98 -15.79 -9.30
C LYS A 89 -10.05 -16.82 -9.92
N TYR A 90 -8.83 -16.42 -10.28
CA TYR A 90 -7.88 -17.34 -10.89
C TYR A 90 -7.43 -18.42 -9.91
N LEU A 91 -7.06 -18.06 -8.67
CA LEU A 91 -6.63 -19.04 -7.66
C LEU A 91 -7.70 -20.13 -7.40
N CYS A 92 -8.97 -19.76 -7.37
CA CYS A 92 -10.08 -20.69 -7.14
C CYS A 92 -10.56 -21.41 -8.41
N SER A 93 -10.18 -20.96 -9.62
CA SER A 93 -10.63 -21.56 -10.89
C SER A 93 -9.59 -22.47 -11.55
N LEU A 94 -8.32 -22.39 -11.15
CA LEU A 94 -7.22 -23.13 -11.75
C LEU A 94 -7.06 -24.52 -11.12
N SER A 95 -6.65 -25.49 -11.94
CA SER A 95 -6.14 -26.78 -11.47
C SER A 95 -4.66 -26.66 -11.11
N ILE A 96 -4.38 -26.12 -9.93
CA ILE A 96 -3.01 -25.80 -9.51
C ILE A 96 -2.26 -27.09 -9.11
N PRO A 97 -1.15 -27.45 -9.77
CA PRO A 97 -0.32 -28.59 -9.35
C PRO A 97 0.34 -28.31 -7.99
N PRO A 98 1.04 -29.27 -7.36
CA PRO A 98 1.82 -28.97 -6.17
C PRO A 98 2.80 -27.81 -6.41
N ILE A 99 2.78 -26.80 -5.54
CA ILE A 99 3.62 -25.59 -5.66
C ILE A 99 4.38 -25.29 -4.38
N ARG A 100 5.41 -24.46 -4.50
CA ARG A 100 5.99 -23.70 -3.39
C ARG A 100 5.41 -22.29 -3.42
N LEU A 101 4.34 -22.08 -2.67
CA LEU A 101 3.71 -20.76 -2.53
C LEU A 101 4.51 -19.86 -1.57
N LEU A 102 5.03 -18.76 -2.07
CA LEU A 102 5.43 -17.60 -1.28
C LEU A 102 4.37 -16.51 -1.50
N THR A 103 3.84 -15.91 -0.44
CA THR A 103 2.89 -14.78 -0.58
C THR A 103 3.54 -13.51 -0.08
N TRP A 104 3.48 -12.44 -0.86
CA TRP A 104 3.95 -11.13 -0.47
C TRP A 104 2.78 -10.16 -0.43
N SER A 105 2.38 -9.74 0.78
CA SER A 105 1.18 -8.94 1.00
C SER A 105 1.49 -7.45 1.02
N HIS A 106 0.80 -6.70 0.15
CA HIS A 106 0.93 -5.24 -0.01
C HIS A 106 -0.16 -4.46 0.75
N VAL A 107 -0.85 -5.11 1.69
CA VAL A 107 -1.82 -4.52 2.62
C VAL A 107 -1.43 -4.90 4.04
N SER A 108 -1.77 -4.07 5.02
CA SER A 108 -1.35 -4.32 6.41
C SER A 108 -2.08 -5.48 7.06
N GLY A 109 -3.36 -5.68 6.69
CA GLY A 109 -4.26 -6.62 7.35
C GLY A 109 -4.76 -6.14 8.72
N LEU A 110 -4.41 -4.91 9.15
CA LEU A 110 -4.88 -4.34 10.42
C LEU A 110 -6.34 -3.88 10.37
N HIS A 111 -6.74 -3.43 9.18
CA HIS A 111 -8.08 -2.95 8.85
C HIS A 111 -8.47 -3.50 7.49
N THR A 112 -9.71 -3.26 7.07
CA THR A 112 -10.22 -3.77 5.79
C THR A 112 -9.39 -3.28 4.59
N PRO A 113 -8.94 -4.19 3.70
CA PRO A 113 -9.14 -5.64 3.74
C PRO A 113 -8.19 -6.35 4.71
N ILE A 114 -8.73 -7.30 5.49
CA ILE A 114 -7.91 -8.20 6.30
C ILE A 114 -7.17 -9.20 5.41
N ILE A 115 -6.14 -9.85 5.96
CA ILE A 115 -5.44 -10.95 5.31
C ILE A 115 -6.02 -12.26 5.85
N PRO A 116 -6.67 -13.11 5.03
CA PRO A 116 -7.26 -14.34 5.54
C PRO A 116 -6.21 -15.22 6.23
N LYS A 117 -6.43 -15.57 7.51
CA LYS A 117 -5.53 -16.45 8.28
C LYS A 117 -5.20 -17.76 7.53
N LYS A 118 -6.21 -18.33 6.85
CA LYS A 118 -6.04 -19.55 6.05
C LYS A 118 -5.04 -19.36 4.90
N LEU A 119 -4.97 -18.17 4.29
CA LEU A 119 -3.96 -17.86 3.28
C LEU A 119 -2.56 -17.85 3.90
N ILE A 120 -2.40 -17.23 5.07
CA ILE A 120 -1.11 -17.20 5.79
C ILE A 120 -0.61 -18.62 6.10
N LEU A 121 -1.51 -19.49 6.58
CA LEU A 121 -1.18 -20.90 6.89
C LEU A 121 -0.86 -21.73 5.63
N ALA A 122 -1.50 -21.41 4.50
CA ALA A 122 -1.31 -22.08 3.22
C ALA A 122 0.02 -21.71 2.54
N SER A 123 0.54 -20.50 2.74
CA SER A 123 1.81 -20.06 2.14
C SER A 123 3.00 -20.68 2.83
N HIS A 124 3.94 -21.27 2.09
CA HIS A 124 5.19 -21.83 2.64
C HIS A 124 5.97 -20.77 3.39
N VAL A 125 6.05 -19.59 2.78
CA VAL A 125 6.55 -18.35 3.37
C VAL A 125 5.50 -17.26 3.12
N PHE A 126 5.18 -16.48 4.15
CA PHE A 126 4.32 -15.32 4.05
C PHE A 126 5.12 -14.06 4.43
N LEU A 127 5.23 -13.14 3.48
CA LEU A 127 5.97 -11.89 3.63
C LEU A 127 5.00 -10.72 3.73
N PHE A 128 5.18 -9.90 4.75
CA PHE A 128 4.57 -8.59 4.88
C PHE A 128 5.51 -7.53 4.31
N THR A 129 4.96 -6.37 3.99
CA THR A 129 5.73 -5.21 3.53
C THR A 129 6.09 -4.24 4.65
N SER A 130 5.53 -4.43 5.84
CA SER A 130 5.83 -3.68 7.06
C SER A 130 5.66 -4.55 8.29
N GLN A 131 6.41 -4.25 9.35
CA GLN A 131 6.34 -4.94 10.63
C GLN A 131 4.98 -4.76 11.32
N CYS A 132 4.25 -3.68 11.02
CA CYS A 132 2.96 -3.40 11.65
C CYS A 132 1.91 -4.52 11.41
N SER A 133 2.03 -5.29 10.32
CA SER A 133 1.13 -6.42 10.04
C SER A 133 1.14 -7.51 11.11
N PHE A 134 2.19 -7.59 11.93
CA PHE A 134 2.24 -8.51 13.08
C PHE A 134 1.26 -8.13 14.20
N GLU A 135 0.75 -6.90 14.21
CA GLU A 135 -0.29 -6.45 15.14
C GLU A 135 -1.71 -6.87 14.70
N SER A 136 -1.87 -7.51 13.53
CA SER A 136 -3.20 -7.95 13.05
C SER A 136 -3.72 -9.15 13.85
N LYS A 137 -5.06 -9.23 14.00
CA LYS A 137 -5.74 -10.31 14.75
C LYS A 137 -5.38 -11.68 14.17
N GLU A 138 -5.30 -11.78 12.86
CA GLU A 138 -5.02 -13.01 12.13
C GLU A 138 -3.60 -13.50 12.45
N VAL A 139 -2.61 -12.60 12.41
CA VAL A 139 -1.21 -12.93 12.68
C VAL A 139 -0.98 -13.24 14.16
N MET A 140 -1.51 -12.44 15.08
CA MET A 140 -1.39 -12.69 16.52
C MET A 140 -2.02 -14.03 16.94
N SER A 141 -3.00 -14.52 16.19
CA SER A 141 -3.66 -15.80 16.47
C SER A 141 -2.96 -17.02 15.84
N LEU A 142 -1.84 -16.84 15.13
CA LEU A 142 -1.14 -17.93 14.48
C LEU A 142 -0.46 -18.85 15.52
N PRO A 143 -0.39 -20.17 15.25
CA PRO A 143 0.39 -21.08 16.07
C PRO A 143 1.89 -20.73 16.02
N PRO A 144 2.66 -20.86 17.13
CA PRO A 144 4.07 -20.48 17.18
C PRO A 144 4.96 -21.17 16.13
N GLU A 145 4.62 -22.39 15.70
CA GLU A 145 5.37 -23.11 14.66
C GLU A 145 5.33 -22.45 13.27
N PHE A 146 4.50 -21.43 13.08
CA PHE A 146 4.45 -20.64 11.84
C PHE A 146 5.32 -19.38 11.89
N GLU A 147 5.87 -18.99 13.04
CA GLU A 147 6.67 -17.77 13.19
C GLU A 147 7.86 -17.75 12.22
N ASP A 148 8.57 -18.88 12.10
CA ASP A 148 9.67 -19.04 11.15
C ASP A 148 9.23 -18.91 9.69
N ARG A 149 7.94 -19.00 9.36
CA ARG A 149 7.43 -18.88 7.99
C ARG A 149 7.01 -17.45 7.66
N LEU A 150 7.02 -16.55 8.63
CA LEU A 150 6.69 -15.15 8.45
C LEU A 150 7.95 -14.32 8.23
N GLY A 151 7.80 -13.22 7.51
CA GLY A 151 8.90 -12.29 7.26
C GLY A 151 8.42 -10.91 6.86
N VAL A 152 9.35 -9.95 6.88
CA VAL A 152 9.11 -8.61 6.36
C VAL A 152 10.10 -8.33 5.23
N VAL A 153 9.57 -7.96 4.08
CA VAL A 153 10.35 -7.40 2.97
C VAL A 153 9.62 -6.17 2.47
N SER A 154 10.24 -5.00 2.66
CA SER A 154 9.62 -3.74 2.24
C SER A 154 9.34 -3.71 0.74
N SER A 155 8.14 -3.30 0.36
CA SER A 155 7.74 -3.12 -1.04
C SER A 155 8.15 -1.73 -1.51
N SER A 156 9.46 -1.49 -1.58
CA SER A 156 10.06 -0.26 -2.12
C SER A 156 11.03 -0.61 -3.25
N GLY A 157 10.76 -0.05 -4.44
CA GLY A 157 11.67 -0.16 -5.59
C GLY A 157 12.89 0.76 -5.51
N GLY A 158 13.20 1.30 -4.33
CA GLY A 158 14.20 2.34 -4.12
C GLY A 158 13.79 3.71 -4.65
N PHE A 159 14.75 4.63 -4.64
CA PHE A 159 14.58 6.02 -5.08
C PHE A 159 15.53 6.42 -6.24
N PRO A 160 15.83 5.53 -7.21
CA PRO A 160 16.67 5.91 -8.34
C PRO A 160 15.98 7.02 -9.14
N GLY A 161 16.66 8.13 -9.35
CA GLY A 161 16.14 9.29 -10.08
C GLY A 161 15.57 10.42 -9.22
N LEU A 162 15.35 10.20 -7.91
CA LEU A 162 15.03 11.31 -7.01
C LEU A 162 16.32 11.99 -6.55
N PRO A 163 16.50 13.31 -6.78
CA PRO A 163 17.70 14.01 -6.36
C PRO A 163 17.78 14.02 -4.84
N GLU A 164 18.98 13.80 -4.34
CA GLU A 164 19.29 14.10 -2.95
C GLU A 164 19.36 15.62 -2.82
N ARG A 165 18.54 16.19 -1.94
CA ARG A 165 18.54 17.64 -1.72
C ARG A 165 19.77 18.02 -0.89
N ARG A 166 20.76 18.63 -1.54
CA ARG A 166 22.04 19.02 -0.92
C ARG A 166 22.10 20.48 -0.48
N ASP A 167 21.30 21.34 -1.11
CA ASP A 167 21.32 22.77 -0.84
C ASP A 167 20.27 23.18 0.19
N GLY A 168 20.63 24.17 1.00
CA GLY A 168 19.83 24.73 2.08
C GLY A 168 18.40 24.98 1.64
N ILE A 169 17.48 24.28 2.29
CA ILE A 169 16.06 24.54 2.25
C ILE A 169 15.86 26.03 2.61
N ASN A 170 14.98 26.73 1.90
CA ASN A 170 14.53 28.11 2.22
C ASN A 170 14.46 28.40 3.73
N GLU A 171 14.76 29.65 4.12
CA GLU A 171 14.65 30.12 5.51
C GLU A 171 13.27 29.81 6.13
N SER A 172 12.19 29.93 5.35
CA SER A 172 10.81 29.72 5.82
C SER A 172 10.28 28.29 5.64
N VAL A 173 9.39 27.90 6.56
CA VAL A 173 8.63 26.64 6.47
C VAL A 173 7.69 26.67 5.26
N SER A 174 7.62 25.55 4.53
CA SER A 174 6.70 25.34 3.41
C SER A 174 6.13 23.92 3.51
N VAL A 175 4.82 23.86 3.76
CA VAL A 175 4.12 22.62 4.09
C VAL A 175 3.35 22.10 2.88
N GLY A 176 3.42 20.79 2.64
CA GLY A 176 2.61 20.13 1.63
C GLY A 176 2.07 18.78 2.09
N TYR A 177 1.14 18.26 1.30
CA TYR A 177 0.69 16.88 1.32
C TYR A 177 0.95 16.28 -0.05
N PHE A 178 1.39 15.02 -0.09
CA PHE A 178 1.60 14.28 -1.31
C PHE A 178 0.98 12.89 -1.15
N GLY A 179 -0.04 12.57 -1.95
CA GLY A 179 -0.73 11.28 -1.84
C GLY A 179 -2.16 11.31 -2.38
N SER A 180 -2.91 10.25 -2.11
CA SER A 180 -4.33 10.21 -2.50
C SER A 180 -5.18 11.04 -1.55
N LEU A 181 -6.21 11.74 -2.07
CA LEU A 181 -7.18 12.45 -1.23
C LEU A 181 -8.38 11.60 -0.84
N ASN A 182 -8.39 10.30 -1.18
CA ASN A 182 -9.41 9.39 -0.69
C ASN A 182 -9.33 9.28 0.85
N PHE A 183 -10.46 9.37 1.55
CA PHE A 183 -10.51 9.28 3.00
C PHE A 183 -10.23 7.89 3.58
N ALA A 184 -10.16 6.85 2.75
CA ALA A 184 -9.55 5.58 3.18
C ALA A 184 -8.01 5.69 3.35
N LYS A 185 -7.41 6.78 2.87
CA LYS A 185 -5.99 7.12 3.02
C LYS A 185 -5.80 8.41 3.81
N LEU A 186 -6.37 9.54 3.37
CA LEU A 186 -6.26 10.83 4.04
C LEU A 186 -7.12 10.87 5.31
N HIS A 187 -6.65 11.47 6.39
CA HIS A 187 -7.44 11.62 7.61
C HIS A 187 -8.74 12.41 7.33
N PRO A 188 -9.94 11.92 7.68
CA PRO A 188 -11.22 12.60 7.37
C PRO A 188 -11.37 13.98 7.99
N ARG A 189 -10.76 14.18 9.17
CA ARG A 189 -10.62 15.47 9.86
C ARG A 189 -9.31 16.21 9.56
N TYR A 190 -8.72 16.02 8.38
CA TYR A 190 -7.43 16.64 8.01
C TYR A 190 -7.42 18.15 8.26
N ILE A 191 -8.54 18.81 7.96
CA ILE A 191 -8.70 20.27 8.14
C ILE A 191 -8.62 20.69 9.61
N ASP A 192 -9.08 19.88 10.56
CA ASP A 192 -9.00 20.20 11.99
C ASP A 192 -7.54 20.35 12.44
N TYR A 193 -6.65 19.49 11.94
CA TYR A 193 -5.20 19.59 12.21
C TYR A 193 -4.61 20.86 11.59
N LEU A 194 -4.94 21.15 10.33
CA LEU A 194 -4.42 22.36 9.67
C LEU A 194 -4.92 23.64 10.33
N ALA A 195 -6.16 23.64 10.82
CA ALA A 195 -6.80 24.80 11.43
C ALA A 195 -6.16 25.21 12.77
N ALA A 196 -5.59 24.24 13.49
CA ALA A 196 -4.86 24.44 14.74
C ALA A 196 -3.54 25.21 14.55
N VAL A 197 -2.99 25.25 13.34
CA VAL A 197 -1.77 26.01 13.05
C VAL A 197 -2.08 27.51 12.98
N GLU A 198 -1.46 28.30 13.86
CA GLU A 198 -1.67 29.75 13.97
C GLU A 198 -0.63 30.61 13.21
N ILE A 199 0.26 29.98 12.44
CA ILE A 199 1.29 30.71 11.66
C ILE A 199 0.62 31.65 10.65
N PRO A 200 0.95 32.96 10.64
CA PRO A 200 0.38 33.90 9.69
C PRO A 200 0.65 33.51 8.23
N GLY A 201 -0.42 33.42 7.43
CA GLY A 201 -0.31 33.00 6.02
C GLY A 201 -0.02 31.52 5.82
N PHE A 202 -0.23 30.69 6.85
CA PHE A 202 -0.11 29.23 6.75
C PHE A 202 -1.00 28.68 5.64
N LYS A 203 -0.38 27.89 4.77
CA LYS A 203 -1.04 27.16 3.70
C LYS A 203 -0.37 25.81 3.50
N VAL A 204 -1.13 24.87 2.96
CA VAL A 204 -0.66 23.53 2.62
C VAL A 204 -0.88 23.29 1.13
N LYS A 205 0.21 22.98 0.43
CA LYS A 205 0.17 22.57 -0.97
C LYS A 205 -0.27 21.11 -1.07
N ILE A 206 -1.33 20.84 -1.82
CA ILE A 206 -1.90 19.50 -2.00
C ILE A 206 -1.48 18.94 -3.36
N ILE A 207 -0.61 17.93 -3.35
CA ILE A 207 -0.02 17.29 -4.53
C ILE A 207 -0.61 15.88 -4.68
N GLY A 208 -1.31 15.59 -5.77
CA GLY A 208 -1.97 14.29 -5.94
C GLY A 208 -3.30 14.38 -6.67
N ASP A 209 -4.18 13.39 -6.45
CA ASP A 209 -5.52 13.41 -7.05
C ASP A 209 -6.39 14.55 -6.47
N LEU A 210 -7.56 14.76 -7.07
CA LEU A 210 -8.53 15.78 -6.66
C LEU A 210 -9.83 15.17 -6.12
N HIS A 211 -9.83 13.89 -5.73
CA HIS A 211 -11.05 13.10 -5.50
C HIS A 211 -12.00 13.72 -4.47
N ASN A 212 -11.46 14.28 -3.39
CA ASN A 212 -12.22 14.91 -2.29
C ASN A 212 -11.95 16.41 -2.16
N GLN A 213 -11.53 17.08 -3.24
CA GLN A 213 -11.25 18.53 -3.20
C GLN A 213 -12.46 19.33 -2.73
N ASP A 214 -13.66 19.04 -3.23
CA ASP A 214 -14.88 19.79 -2.87
C ASP A 214 -15.24 19.61 -1.39
N THR A 215 -15.15 18.39 -0.86
CA THR A 215 -15.39 18.11 0.56
C THR A 215 -14.37 18.81 1.46
N LEU A 216 -13.09 18.77 1.10
CA LEU A 216 -12.04 19.47 1.86
C LEU A 216 -12.24 21.00 1.85
N ASN A 217 -12.63 21.57 0.71
CA ASN A 217 -12.97 23.00 0.63
C ASN A 217 -14.19 23.35 1.49
N GLN A 218 -15.24 22.54 1.46
CA GLN A 218 -16.42 22.72 2.32
C GLN A 218 -16.07 22.65 3.81
N GLN A 219 -15.18 21.74 4.21
CA GLN A 219 -14.67 21.68 5.57
C GLN A 219 -13.91 22.97 5.95
N CYS A 220 -13.07 23.50 5.05
CA CYS A 220 -12.39 24.78 5.26
C CYS A 220 -13.36 25.96 5.41
N ASP A 221 -14.38 26.01 4.56
CA ASP A 221 -15.44 27.03 4.59
C ASP A 221 -16.20 27.00 5.93
N ALA A 222 -16.57 25.80 6.40
CA ALA A 222 -17.33 25.60 7.62
C ALA A 222 -16.64 26.12 8.89
N ILE A 223 -15.30 26.10 8.92
CA ILE A 223 -14.49 26.61 10.04
C ILE A 223 -13.91 28.01 9.77
N GLY A 224 -14.26 28.65 8.64
CA GLY A 224 -13.78 29.99 8.29
C GLY A 224 -12.30 30.09 7.92
N LYS A 225 -11.65 28.98 7.56
CA LYS A 225 -10.22 28.92 7.17
C LYS A 225 -10.07 28.76 5.65
N THR A 226 -10.75 29.62 4.89
CA THR A 226 -10.74 29.58 3.42
C THR A 226 -9.34 29.86 2.87
N GLY A 227 -8.94 29.13 1.82
CA GLY A 227 -7.65 29.32 1.16
C GLY A 227 -6.42 28.75 1.89
N ILE A 228 -6.62 27.94 2.94
CA ILE A 228 -5.53 27.18 3.59
C ILE A 228 -4.96 26.07 2.68
N LEU A 229 -5.75 25.57 1.72
CA LEU A 229 -5.33 24.54 0.77
C LEU A 229 -5.00 25.13 -0.60
N GLU A 230 -3.87 24.71 -1.18
CA GLU A 230 -3.46 25.02 -2.55
C GLU A 230 -3.32 23.73 -3.36
N PHE A 231 -4.32 23.40 -4.17
CA PHE A 231 -4.33 22.17 -4.96
C PHE A 231 -3.47 22.30 -6.23
N ALA A 232 -2.40 21.50 -6.31
CA ALA A 232 -1.58 21.37 -7.51
C ALA A 232 -2.17 20.34 -8.51
N GLY A 233 -2.98 19.40 -8.02
CA GLY A 233 -3.50 18.29 -8.81
C GLY A 233 -2.44 17.24 -9.15
N PHE A 234 -2.74 16.40 -10.14
CA PHE A 234 -1.84 15.32 -10.54
C PHE A 234 -0.71 15.88 -11.39
N VAL A 235 0.53 15.74 -10.91
CA VAL A 235 1.73 16.23 -11.59
C VAL A 235 2.65 15.04 -11.93
N PRO A 236 3.05 14.85 -13.21
CA PRO A 236 3.98 13.78 -13.59
C PRO A 236 5.38 13.92 -12.99
N ASP A 237 5.86 15.16 -12.84
CA ASP A 237 7.16 15.48 -12.24
C ASP A 237 7.02 15.75 -10.73
N ILE A 238 6.90 14.66 -9.98
CA ILE A 238 6.76 14.69 -8.51
C ILE A 238 8.00 15.33 -7.86
N ALA A 239 9.18 15.16 -8.43
CA ALA A 239 10.42 15.69 -7.86
C ALA A 239 10.42 17.22 -7.84
N SER A 240 9.98 17.85 -8.94
CA SER A 240 9.84 19.32 -8.99
C SER A 240 8.85 19.84 -7.95
N GLU A 241 7.73 19.14 -7.73
CA GLU A 241 6.73 19.53 -6.74
C GLU A 241 7.24 19.37 -5.30
N LEU A 242 7.83 18.22 -4.97
CA LEU A 242 8.43 17.96 -3.65
C LEU A 242 9.59 18.92 -3.34
N ALA A 243 10.32 19.39 -4.34
CA ALA A 243 11.36 20.41 -4.16
C ALA A 243 10.80 21.77 -3.69
N THR A 244 9.50 22.05 -3.91
CA THR A 244 8.87 23.31 -3.47
C THR A 244 8.48 23.33 -2.01
N ILE A 245 8.40 22.16 -1.35
CA ILE A 245 8.04 22.03 0.06
C ILE A 245 9.24 21.57 0.89
N ASN A 246 9.15 21.70 2.21
CA ASN A 246 10.16 21.22 3.14
C ASN A 246 9.62 20.50 4.38
N VAL A 247 8.31 20.55 4.60
CA VAL A 247 7.59 19.74 5.57
C VAL A 247 6.43 19.03 4.88
N LEU A 248 6.24 17.75 5.17
CA LEU A 248 5.13 16.95 4.68
C LEU A 248 4.13 16.72 5.82
N ALA A 249 2.94 17.29 5.72
CA ALA A 249 1.83 17.03 6.63
C ALA A 249 1.12 15.73 6.21
N TYR A 250 1.69 14.58 6.56
CA TYR A 250 1.26 13.27 6.09
C TYR A 250 0.34 12.58 7.10
N LEU A 251 -0.84 13.18 7.29
CA LEU A 251 -1.82 12.74 8.28
C LEU A 251 -2.81 11.79 7.62
N LEU A 252 -2.54 10.50 7.72
CA LEU A 252 -3.38 9.45 7.13
C LEU A 252 -4.48 8.98 8.10
N ASN A 253 -5.58 8.49 7.56
CA ASN A 253 -6.67 7.88 8.32
C ASN A 253 -6.13 6.73 9.19
N PRO A 254 -6.34 6.71 10.52
CA PRO A 254 -5.86 5.63 11.39
C PRO A 254 -6.24 4.22 10.95
N GLU A 255 -7.31 4.07 10.18
CA GLU A 255 -7.77 2.78 9.64
C GLU A 255 -7.23 2.44 8.24
N HIS A 256 -6.25 3.17 7.71
CA HIS A 256 -5.79 2.92 6.35
C HIS A 256 -5.13 1.53 6.18
N TYR A 257 -5.32 0.91 5.03
CA TYR A 257 -4.71 -0.39 4.68
C TYR A 257 -3.21 -0.33 4.33
N GLY A 258 -2.63 0.87 4.35
CA GLY A 258 -1.25 1.19 3.99
C GLY A 258 -0.17 0.45 4.78
N THR A 259 1.02 0.34 4.19
CA THR A 259 2.18 -0.38 4.76
C THR A 259 3.49 0.37 4.52
N THR A 260 4.04 0.29 3.31
CA THR A 260 5.35 0.88 2.96
C THR A 260 5.26 2.39 2.64
N GLU A 261 4.06 2.93 2.39
CA GLU A 261 3.79 4.37 2.13
C GLU A 261 4.79 5.05 1.18
N ASN A 262 4.74 4.67 -0.10
CA ASN A 262 5.65 5.18 -1.12
C ASN A 262 5.72 6.72 -1.19
N ALA A 263 4.60 7.43 -0.99
CA ALA A 263 4.59 8.89 -1.06
C ALA A 263 5.39 9.52 0.10
N LEU A 264 5.26 8.97 1.31
CA LEU A 264 6.05 9.36 2.47
C LEU A 264 7.54 9.10 2.21
N LEU A 265 7.88 7.90 1.73
CA LEU A 265 9.25 7.52 1.45
C LEU A 265 9.90 8.39 0.36
N GLU A 266 9.17 8.75 -0.70
CA GLU A 266 9.65 9.62 -1.77
C GLU A 266 9.92 11.04 -1.27
N ALA A 267 9.03 11.60 -0.46
CA ALA A 267 9.22 12.91 0.17
C ALA A 267 10.44 12.92 1.11
N MET A 268 10.57 11.90 1.97
CA MET A 268 11.72 11.73 2.84
C MET A 268 13.02 11.60 2.04
N ALA A 269 13.02 10.83 0.93
CA ALA A 269 14.20 10.65 0.08
C ALA A 269 14.68 11.96 -0.56
N MET A 270 13.79 12.96 -0.69
CA MET A 270 14.07 14.32 -1.15
C MET A 270 14.38 15.31 -0.01
N GLY A 271 14.50 14.82 1.23
CA GLY A 271 14.81 15.63 2.40
C GLY A 271 13.65 16.49 2.91
N VAL A 272 12.41 16.15 2.54
CA VAL A 272 11.21 16.77 3.12
C VAL A 272 10.95 16.13 4.48
N VAL A 273 10.79 16.95 5.52
CA VAL A 273 10.59 16.48 6.91
C VAL A 273 9.15 16.01 7.07
N PRO A 274 8.89 14.74 7.40
CA PRO A 274 7.53 14.27 7.59
C PRO A 274 7.02 14.60 9.01
N VAL A 275 5.77 15.05 9.09
CA VAL A 275 4.95 15.08 10.30
C VAL A 275 3.79 14.13 10.06
N VAL A 276 3.74 13.03 10.81
CA VAL A 276 2.81 11.91 10.63
C VAL A 276 1.95 11.71 11.87
N LEU A 277 0.80 11.08 11.71
CA LEU A 277 0.08 10.53 12.86
C LEU A 277 0.76 9.26 13.38
N ASP A 278 0.53 8.94 14.65
CA ASP A 278 1.01 7.70 15.30
C ASP A 278 0.28 6.43 14.80
N ASN A 279 0.23 6.27 13.49
CA ASN A 279 -0.35 5.12 12.83
C ASN A 279 0.68 3.97 12.79
N PRO A 280 0.25 2.69 12.86
CA PRO A 280 1.17 1.55 12.94
C PRO A 280 2.19 1.47 11.80
N ALA A 281 1.82 1.82 10.56
CA ALA A 281 2.70 1.74 9.41
C ALA A 281 3.78 2.84 9.41
N GLU A 282 3.37 4.08 9.68
CA GLU A 282 4.20 5.27 9.75
C GLU A 282 5.25 5.15 10.86
N ARG A 283 4.88 4.59 12.02
CA ARG A 283 5.80 4.23 13.12
C ARG A 283 6.96 3.33 12.66
N GLN A 284 6.75 2.47 11.67
CA GLN A 284 7.82 1.61 11.14
C GLN A 284 8.76 2.35 10.20
N ILE A 285 8.38 3.53 9.71
CA ILE A 285 9.14 4.33 8.75
C ILE A 285 9.87 5.48 9.46
N ILE A 286 9.21 6.11 10.45
CA ILE A 286 9.70 7.29 11.14
C ILE A 286 10.36 6.93 12.48
N ASP A 287 11.63 7.33 12.62
CA ASP A 287 12.29 7.40 13.92
C ASP A 287 12.01 8.80 14.51
N ASP A 288 11.09 8.87 15.47
CA ASP A 288 10.58 10.14 16.02
C ASP A 288 11.69 11.06 16.54
N HIS A 289 11.56 12.36 16.27
CA HIS A 289 12.56 13.42 16.47
C HIS A 289 13.93 13.21 15.79
N SER A 290 14.11 12.12 15.02
CA SER A 290 15.36 11.78 14.33
C SER A 290 15.24 11.90 12.81
N THR A 291 14.14 11.41 12.24
CA THR A 291 13.86 11.42 10.79
C THR A 291 12.52 12.05 10.44
N GLY A 292 11.80 12.58 11.42
CA GLY A 292 10.45 13.12 11.30
C GLY A 292 9.86 13.42 12.67
N LEU A 293 8.58 13.78 12.71
CA LEU A 293 7.82 13.98 13.95
C LEU A 293 6.54 13.14 13.90
N ILE A 294 6.23 12.46 15.00
CA ILE A 294 4.98 11.72 15.20
C ILE A 294 4.08 12.54 16.13
N VAL A 295 2.82 12.72 15.74
CA VAL A 295 1.83 13.51 16.49
C VAL A 295 0.52 12.75 16.70
N HIS A 296 -0.26 13.12 17.71
CA HIS A 296 -1.51 12.43 18.08
C HIS A 296 -2.75 13.31 18.00
N SER A 297 -2.58 14.63 17.89
CA SER A 297 -3.69 15.58 17.97
C SER A 297 -3.47 16.82 17.09
N PRO A 298 -4.52 17.60 16.80
CA PRO A 298 -4.39 18.90 16.14
C PRO A 298 -3.41 19.84 16.85
N ASP A 299 -3.41 19.86 18.18
CA ASP A 299 -2.53 20.72 18.97
C ASP A 299 -1.06 20.28 18.83
N GLU A 300 -0.77 18.98 18.94
CA GLU A 300 0.59 18.46 18.72
C GLU A 300 1.09 18.69 17.28
N PHE A 301 0.19 18.59 16.29
CA PHE A 301 0.53 18.93 14.92
C PHE A 301 0.87 20.43 14.79
N ALA A 302 0.07 21.31 15.40
CA ALA A 302 0.33 22.74 15.39
C ALA A 302 1.66 23.08 16.06
N ASP A 303 1.93 22.50 17.22
CA ASP A 303 3.20 22.65 17.95
C ASP A 303 4.39 22.14 17.12
N ALA A 304 4.25 21.00 16.43
CA ALA A 304 5.28 20.46 15.55
C ALA A 304 5.59 21.40 14.37
N ILE A 305 4.55 21.92 13.71
CA ILE A 305 4.71 22.87 12.60
C ILE A 305 5.32 24.19 13.08
N GLN A 306 4.89 24.70 14.24
CA GLN A 306 5.47 25.90 14.86
C GLN A 306 6.94 25.70 15.20
N TRP A 307 7.29 24.59 15.85
CA TRP A 307 8.68 24.27 16.20
C TRP A 307 9.56 24.14 14.95
N LEU A 308 9.09 23.44 13.91
CA LEU A 308 9.82 23.34 12.64
C LEU A 308 10.00 24.70 11.97
N SER A 309 9.06 25.64 12.12
CA SER A 309 9.16 27.01 11.60
C SER A 309 10.24 27.81 12.33
N GLU A 310 10.29 27.70 13.67
CA GLU A 310 11.21 28.43 14.54
C GLU A 310 12.63 27.85 14.56
N ASN A 311 12.81 26.58 14.17
CA ASN A 311 14.07 25.86 14.24
C ASN A 311 14.53 25.36 12.85
N PRO A 312 14.94 26.25 11.93
CA PRO A 312 15.32 25.88 10.56
C PRO A 312 16.52 24.92 10.51
N ASP A 313 17.49 25.04 11.42
CA ASP A 313 18.64 24.14 11.50
C ASP A 313 18.23 22.71 11.88
N GLU A 314 17.29 22.57 12.83
CA GLU A 314 16.74 21.27 13.20
C GLU A 314 15.86 20.68 12.08
N ARG A 315 15.05 21.51 11.42
CA ARG A 315 14.30 21.10 10.21
C ARG A 315 15.25 20.56 9.13
N GLN A 316 16.36 21.25 8.87
CA GLN A 316 17.37 20.79 7.93
C GLN A 316 18.02 19.48 8.38
N ARG A 317 18.39 19.37 9.66
CA ARG A 317 18.97 18.15 10.25
C ARG A 317 18.03 16.97 10.06
N LEU A 318 16.75 17.12 10.41
CA LEU A 318 15.72 16.09 10.25
C LEU A 318 15.57 15.67 8.80
N GLY A 319 15.53 16.61 7.85
CA GLY A 319 15.40 16.31 6.42
C GLY A 319 16.58 15.49 5.88
N ILE A 320 17.81 15.84 6.28
CA ILE A 320 19.02 15.09 5.92
C ILE A 320 18.97 13.67 6.48
N GLN A 321 18.60 13.52 7.76
CA GLN A 321 18.49 12.20 8.39
C GLN A 321 17.37 11.36 7.79
N ALA A 322 16.23 11.97 7.45
CA ALA A 322 15.13 11.30 6.76
C ALA A 322 15.58 10.73 5.42
N ALA A 323 16.23 11.55 4.58
CA ALA A 323 16.72 11.14 3.26
C ALA A 323 17.73 10.00 3.37
N LYS A 324 18.68 10.10 4.31
CA LYS A 324 19.66 9.05 4.56
C LYS A 324 18.99 7.75 5.01
N SER A 325 18.12 7.83 6.03
CA SER A 325 17.44 6.68 6.61
C SER A 325 16.65 5.91 5.56
N VAL A 326 15.83 6.60 4.75
CA VAL A 326 15.00 5.89 3.77
C VAL A 326 15.81 5.29 2.63
N ARG A 327 16.83 5.99 2.13
CA ARG A 327 17.71 5.48 1.07
C ARG A 327 18.52 4.28 1.53
N GLU A 328 18.91 4.23 2.80
CA GLU A 328 19.60 3.08 3.39
C GLU A 328 18.65 1.92 3.67
N ARG A 329 17.45 2.16 4.19
CA ARG A 329 16.51 1.11 4.65
C ARG A 329 15.65 0.52 3.54
N PHE A 330 15.16 1.35 2.62
CA PHE A 330 14.16 0.99 1.61
C PHE A 330 14.74 0.95 0.18
N SER A 331 16.00 0.53 0.06
CA SER A 331 16.71 0.35 -1.21
C SER A 331 16.25 -0.91 -1.97
N ALA A 332 16.37 -0.88 -3.30
CA ALA A 332 16.06 -2.05 -4.13
C ALA A 332 17.02 -3.21 -3.82
N GLU A 333 18.28 -2.90 -3.51
CA GLU A 333 19.34 -3.83 -3.14
C GLU A 333 18.96 -4.63 -1.88
N LYS A 334 18.50 -3.96 -0.81
CA LYS A 334 18.06 -4.63 0.42
C LYS A 334 16.81 -5.48 0.20
N MET A 335 15.87 -4.97 -0.60
CA MET A 335 14.66 -5.71 -0.97
C MET A 335 15.01 -7.00 -1.72
N GLU A 336 15.85 -6.91 -2.76
CA GLU A 336 16.31 -8.06 -3.55
C GLU A 336 17.07 -9.07 -2.66
N ALA A 337 18.01 -8.60 -1.85
CA ALA A 337 18.78 -9.46 -0.95
C ALA A 337 17.87 -10.22 0.04
N SER A 338 16.85 -9.55 0.60
CA SER A 338 15.91 -10.15 1.54
C SER A 338 14.99 -11.16 0.85
N LEU A 339 14.44 -10.82 -0.33
CA LEU A 339 13.66 -11.77 -1.13
C LEU A 339 14.48 -13.00 -1.51
N ASN A 340 15.75 -12.82 -1.90
CA ASN A 340 16.65 -13.91 -2.24
C ASN A 340 16.88 -14.87 -1.07
N GLU A 341 16.92 -14.39 0.17
CA GLU A 341 16.96 -15.23 1.37
C GLU A 341 15.68 -16.08 1.51
N TYR A 342 14.51 -15.45 1.40
CA TYR A 342 13.24 -16.17 1.47
C TYR A 342 13.00 -17.11 0.29
N TYR A 343 13.55 -16.82 -0.90
CA TYR A 343 13.52 -17.75 -2.01
C TYR A 343 14.35 -19.00 -1.71
N ARG A 344 15.57 -18.86 -1.18
CA ARG A 344 16.39 -20.02 -0.77
C ARG A 344 15.67 -20.85 0.30
N LYS A 345 15.05 -20.19 1.29
CA LYS A 345 14.25 -20.84 2.32
C LYS A 345 13.08 -21.62 1.71
N THR A 346 12.31 -20.97 0.84
CA THR A 346 11.16 -21.57 0.16
C THR A 346 11.58 -22.76 -0.71
N MET A 347 12.70 -22.66 -1.43
CA MET A 347 13.26 -23.76 -2.23
C MET A 347 13.59 -25.02 -1.44
N SER A 348 13.93 -24.88 -0.15
CA SER A 348 14.22 -26.02 0.72
C SER A 348 12.98 -26.80 1.14
N MET A 349 11.79 -26.27 0.90
CA MET A 349 10.51 -26.91 1.22
C MET A 349 10.01 -27.74 0.04
N GLU A 350 9.23 -28.78 0.32
CA GLU A 350 8.59 -29.59 -0.72
C GLU A 350 7.39 -28.87 -1.34
N LYS A 351 7.19 -29.06 -2.65
CA LYS A 351 5.97 -28.58 -3.33
C LYS A 351 4.74 -29.30 -2.71
N ARG A 352 3.64 -28.59 -2.49
CA ARG A 352 2.38 -29.18 -2.01
C ARG A 352 1.16 -28.60 -2.71
N THR A 353 0.10 -29.39 -2.79
CA THR A 353 -1.21 -28.94 -3.26
C THR A 353 -1.82 -27.96 -2.26
N ILE A 354 -2.44 -26.91 -2.76
CA ILE A 354 -3.17 -25.92 -1.97
C ILE A 354 -4.56 -25.81 -2.58
N ASP A 355 -5.58 -26.06 -1.77
CA ASP A 355 -6.97 -25.82 -2.15
C ASP A 355 -7.36 -24.39 -1.76
N PHE A 356 -7.43 -23.50 -2.75
CA PHE A 356 -7.79 -22.10 -2.51
C PHE A 356 -9.29 -21.91 -2.22
N SER A 357 -10.14 -22.87 -2.59
CA SER A 357 -11.56 -22.81 -2.25
C SER A 357 -11.80 -23.00 -0.75
N GLU A 358 -10.95 -23.80 -0.08
CA GLU A 358 -10.95 -23.92 1.38
C GLU A 358 -10.51 -22.62 2.09
N ILE A 359 -9.80 -21.73 1.39
CA ILE A 359 -9.33 -20.45 1.91
C ILE A 359 -10.39 -19.36 1.72
N PHE A 360 -10.86 -19.20 0.48
CA PHE A 360 -11.68 -18.06 0.07
C PHE A 360 -13.16 -18.40 -0.08
N GLY A 361 -13.53 -19.67 -0.24
CA GLY A 361 -14.88 -20.11 -0.57
C GLY A 361 -15.05 -20.49 -2.05
N ILE A 362 -16.27 -20.84 -2.42
CA ILE A 362 -16.60 -21.42 -3.73
C ILE A 362 -17.21 -20.42 -4.71
N ASP A 363 -17.66 -19.26 -4.24
CA ASP A 363 -18.30 -18.23 -5.07
C ASP A 363 -17.79 -16.81 -4.77
N PRO A 364 -18.06 -15.84 -5.67
CA PRO A 364 -17.57 -14.48 -5.52
C PRO A 364 -17.97 -13.73 -4.24
N ALA A 365 -19.13 -14.03 -3.66
CA ALA A 365 -19.58 -13.39 -2.43
C ALA A 365 -18.79 -13.94 -1.24
N GLU A 366 -18.61 -15.27 -1.16
CA GLU A 366 -17.73 -15.88 -0.17
C GLU A 366 -16.28 -15.37 -0.30
N TRP A 367 -15.78 -15.21 -1.53
CA TRP A 367 -14.45 -14.66 -1.80
C TRP A 367 -14.29 -13.25 -1.21
N PHE A 368 -15.29 -12.37 -1.42
CA PHE A 368 -15.31 -11.03 -0.85
C PHE A 368 -15.32 -11.09 0.69
N LEU A 369 -16.24 -11.88 1.27
CA LEU A 369 -16.41 -12.01 2.72
C LEU A 369 -15.18 -12.62 3.40
N SER A 370 -14.42 -13.47 2.71
CA SER A 370 -13.21 -14.09 3.27
C SER A 370 -12.14 -13.07 3.69
N CYS A 371 -12.19 -11.86 3.13
CA CYS A 371 -11.23 -10.77 3.35
C CYS A 371 -11.82 -9.58 4.15
N GLN A 372 -13.00 -9.73 4.77
CA GLN A 372 -13.60 -8.71 5.64
C GLN A 372 -13.34 -9.01 7.12
N ASP A 373 -13.03 -7.98 7.92
CA ASP A 373 -12.89 -8.10 9.39
C ASP A 373 -14.22 -8.50 10.03
N ASP A 374 -15.29 -7.79 9.68
CA ASP A 374 -16.66 -8.12 10.09
C ASP A 374 -17.52 -8.49 8.88
N LYS A 375 -17.84 -9.79 8.80
CA LYS A 375 -18.68 -10.34 7.74
C LYS A 375 -20.16 -10.10 8.01
N SER A 376 -20.54 -9.85 9.26
CA SER A 376 -21.95 -9.69 9.66
C SER A 376 -22.58 -8.42 9.07
N ILE A 377 -21.75 -7.46 8.66
CA ILE A 377 -22.16 -6.27 7.91
C ILE A 377 -22.92 -6.63 6.62
N PHE A 378 -22.59 -7.75 5.99
CA PHE A 378 -23.09 -8.15 4.68
C PHE A 378 -24.04 -9.35 4.82
N ILE A 379 -25.34 -9.07 4.88
CA ILE A 379 -26.36 -10.11 5.13
C ILE A 379 -26.80 -10.76 3.82
N GLU A 380 -27.06 -12.07 3.85
CA GLU A 380 -27.45 -12.89 2.68
C GLU A 380 -28.65 -12.32 1.90
N ASP A 381 -29.58 -11.62 2.56
CA ASP A 381 -30.72 -10.97 1.90
C ASP A 381 -30.35 -9.66 1.15
N GLY A 382 -29.07 -9.29 1.18
CA GLY A 382 -28.51 -8.10 0.56
C GLY A 382 -28.52 -6.86 1.45
N SER A 383 -29.10 -6.91 2.66
CA SER A 383 -29.07 -5.79 3.60
C SER A 383 -27.67 -5.55 4.16
N ILE A 384 -27.45 -4.31 4.61
CA ILE A 384 -26.21 -3.87 5.25
C ILE A 384 -26.54 -3.50 6.69
N GLU A 385 -25.94 -4.20 7.65
CA GLU A 385 -26.04 -3.88 9.07
C GLU A 385 -24.75 -3.19 9.52
N LEU A 386 -24.87 -1.92 9.88
CA LEU A 386 -23.82 -1.16 10.54
C LEU A 386 -24.39 -0.76 11.89
N ASP A 387 -23.75 -1.19 12.98
CA ASP A 387 -24.14 -0.71 14.32
C ASP A 387 -24.01 0.81 14.38
N ASP A 388 -24.91 1.47 15.13
CA ASP A 388 -24.90 2.93 15.33
C ASP A 388 -23.56 3.45 15.91
N ASP A 389 -22.82 2.58 16.62
CA ASP A 389 -21.50 2.85 17.20
C ASP A 389 -20.32 2.43 16.28
N THR A 390 -20.57 1.70 15.19
CA THR A 390 -19.54 1.33 14.23
C THR A 390 -19.23 2.53 13.35
N ILE A 391 -18.08 3.15 13.58
CA ILE A 391 -17.52 4.14 12.66
C ILE A 391 -17.39 3.44 11.31
N VAL A 392 -18.23 3.83 10.34
CA VAL A 392 -18.23 3.18 9.04
C VAL A 392 -16.87 3.43 8.39
N SER A 393 -16.09 2.36 8.25
CA SER A 393 -14.74 2.51 7.73
C SER A 393 -14.78 3.03 6.29
N TYR A 394 -14.06 4.11 6.03
CA TYR A 394 -13.93 4.68 4.68
C TYR A 394 -13.41 3.64 3.66
N GLY A 395 -12.69 2.61 4.13
CA GLY A 395 -12.27 1.49 3.31
C GLY A 395 -13.43 0.70 2.68
N LEU A 396 -14.61 0.64 3.32
CA LEU A 396 -15.79 -0.05 2.76
C LEU A 396 -16.34 0.67 1.52
N PHE A 397 -16.18 1.99 1.44
CA PHE A 397 -16.68 2.82 0.34
C PHE A 397 -15.69 3.01 -0.81
N GLU A 398 -14.51 2.38 -0.73
CA GLU A 398 -13.56 2.38 -1.84
C GLU A 398 -14.19 1.80 -3.10
N LYS A 399 -13.84 2.34 -4.27
CA LYS A 399 -14.27 1.74 -5.56
C LYS A 399 -13.40 0.57 -5.99
N SER A 400 -12.20 0.48 -5.42
CA SER A 400 -11.18 -0.51 -5.77
C SER A 400 -10.67 -1.19 -4.49
N LYS A 401 -9.47 -1.80 -4.54
CA LYS A 401 -8.79 -2.40 -3.36
C LYS A 401 -9.56 -3.53 -2.67
N GLY A 402 -10.43 -4.21 -3.42
CA GLY A 402 -11.15 -5.38 -2.93
C GLY A 402 -12.39 -5.04 -2.12
N SER A 403 -12.92 -3.81 -2.28
CA SER A 403 -14.22 -3.44 -1.76
C SER A 403 -15.37 -4.21 -2.44
N VAL A 404 -16.56 -4.14 -1.85
CA VAL A 404 -17.76 -4.76 -2.43
C VAL A 404 -18.09 -4.18 -3.82
N PHE A 405 -17.81 -2.90 -4.05
CA PHE A 405 -17.97 -2.25 -5.36
C PHE A 405 -17.06 -2.88 -6.40
N HIS A 406 -15.80 -3.10 -6.03
CA HIS A 406 -14.82 -3.72 -6.91
C HIS A 406 -15.19 -5.16 -7.27
N PHE A 407 -15.62 -5.95 -6.27
CA PHE A 407 -16.11 -7.31 -6.51
C PHE A 407 -17.39 -7.32 -7.34
N SER A 408 -18.36 -6.44 -7.07
CA SER A 408 -19.60 -6.36 -7.84
C SER A 408 -19.37 -5.95 -9.30
N GLU A 409 -18.37 -5.10 -9.58
CA GLU A 409 -17.99 -4.74 -10.95
C GLU A 409 -17.37 -5.93 -11.68
N TYR A 410 -16.52 -6.69 -10.99
CA TYR A 410 -15.81 -7.83 -11.56
C TYR A 410 -16.71 -9.07 -11.74
N PHE A 411 -17.72 -9.22 -10.89
CA PHE A 411 -18.68 -10.33 -10.88
C PHE A 411 -20.11 -9.82 -11.01
N PRO A 412 -20.47 -9.23 -12.17
CA PRO A 412 -21.78 -8.60 -12.33
C PRO A 412 -22.93 -9.60 -12.21
N ASP A 413 -22.74 -10.89 -12.39
CA ASP A 413 -23.84 -11.86 -12.29
C ASP A 413 -24.13 -12.33 -10.86
N ASN A 414 -23.28 -11.99 -9.88
CA ASN A 414 -23.52 -12.33 -8.47
C ASN A 414 -24.52 -11.34 -7.85
N LEU A 415 -25.65 -11.86 -7.35
CA LEU A 415 -26.75 -11.05 -6.84
C LEU A 415 -26.43 -10.41 -5.48
N GLU A 416 -25.77 -11.12 -4.58
CA GLU A 416 -25.42 -10.65 -3.25
C GLU A 416 -24.48 -9.44 -3.32
N LEU A 417 -23.38 -9.55 -4.07
CA LEU A 417 -22.43 -8.46 -4.28
C LEU A 417 -23.11 -7.20 -4.85
N LYS A 418 -24.04 -7.38 -5.79
CA LYS A 418 -24.83 -6.28 -6.37
C LYS A 418 -25.72 -5.60 -5.34
N LEU A 419 -26.42 -6.39 -4.52
CA LEU A 419 -27.31 -5.87 -3.49
C LEU A 419 -26.53 -5.15 -2.39
N TRP A 420 -25.44 -5.74 -1.91
CA TRP A 420 -24.55 -5.13 -0.93
C TRP A 420 -23.94 -3.83 -1.43
N ALA A 421 -23.36 -3.81 -2.64
CA ALA A 421 -22.80 -2.58 -3.22
C ALA A 421 -23.87 -1.50 -3.39
N LYS A 422 -25.07 -1.86 -3.85
CA LYS A 422 -26.19 -0.91 -3.98
C LYS A 422 -26.61 -0.35 -2.62
N ASN A 423 -26.82 -1.20 -1.62
CA ASN A 423 -27.34 -0.81 -0.32
C ASN A 423 -26.31 -0.05 0.50
N LEU A 424 -25.03 -0.45 0.44
CA LEU A 424 -23.94 0.29 1.06
C LEU A 424 -23.84 1.70 0.50
N LYS A 425 -23.97 1.87 -0.83
CA LYS A 425 -23.96 3.19 -1.47
C LYS A 425 -25.09 4.12 -0.99
N LEU A 426 -26.23 3.58 -0.54
CA LEU A 426 -27.34 4.39 -0.01
C LEU A 426 -27.04 4.98 1.38
N LEU A 427 -25.97 4.53 2.04
CA LEU A 427 -25.53 5.01 3.36
C LEU A 427 -24.51 6.14 3.28
N GLN A 428 -24.02 6.46 2.07
CA GLN A 428 -23.12 7.58 1.77
C GLN A 428 -23.92 8.81 1.37
#